data_AF-A0A644YEV3-F1
#
_entry.id   AF-A0A644YEV3-F1
#
_cell.length_a   1.000
_cell.length_b   1.000
_cell.length_c   1.000
_cell.angle_alpha   90.00
_cell.angle_beta   90.00
_cell.angle_gamma   90.00
#
_symmetry.space_group_name_H-M   'P 1'
#
loop_
_entity.id
_entity.type
_entity.pdbx_description
1 polymer ?
#
loop_
_entity_poly.entity_id
_entity_poly.type
_entity_poly.pdbx_seq_one_letter_code
_entity_poly.pdbx_strand_id
1 'polypeptide(L)'
;MAPITQLGGGRYRVSARLAVDELGELFGRRLDDEDVDTVGGLMAKLLNMVPIAGSVVRWEGLELVAERAQGRRNQIGTVLVTRTGDEETGDERGHSAPRTADDTEEK
;
A
#
# COMPACT_ATOMS: atom_id res chain seq x y z
N MET A 1 5.57 16.46 -2.38
CA MET A 1 4.70 15.65 -1.49
C MET A 1 5.55 15.25 -0.31
N ALA A 2 5.04 15.34 0.92
CA ALA A 2 5.80 14.90 2.10
C ALA A 2 5.98 13.37 2.05
N PRO A 3 7.16 12.84 2.44
CA PRO A 3 7.42 11.40 2.42
C PRO A 3 6.56 10.63 3.43
N ILE A 4 6.14 11.30 4.52
CA ILE A 4 5.31 10.75 5.60
C ILE A 4 4.24 11.77 5.97
N THR A 5 3.03 11.30 6.25
CA THR A 5 1.89 12.11 6.72
C THR A 5 1.11 11.30 7.75
N GLN A 6 1.05 11.78 8.99
CA GLN A 6 0.27 11.13 10.04
C GLN A 6 -1.22 11.48 9.86
N LEU A 7 -2.09 10.46 9.86
CA LEU A 7 -3.55 10.63 9.69
C LEU A 7 -4.32 10.55 11.00
N GLY A 8 -3.66 10.11 12.09
CA GLY A 8 -4.29 9.91 13.39
C GLY A 8 -4.85 8.50 13.58
N GLY A 9 -5.04 8.09 14.84
CA GLY A 9 -5.49 6.74 15.21
C GLY A 9 -4.46 5.66 14.85
N GLY A 10 -3.16 5.94 14.97
CA GLY A 10 -2.10 4.97 14.62
C GLY A 10 -1.91 4.75 13.12
N ARG A 11 -2.53 5.57 12.26
CA ARG A 11 -2.46 5.44 10.79
C ARG A 11 -1.51 6.47 10.18
N TYR A 12 -0.73 6.01 9.22
CA TYR A 12 0.26 6.84 8.51
C TYR A 12 0.09 6.66 7.01
N ARG A 13 0.14 7.76 6.27
CA ARG A 13 0.29 7.77 4.81
C ARG A 13 1.74 8.03 4.49
N VAL A 14 2.37 7.10 3.77
CA VAL A 14 3.77 7.19 3.39
C VAL A 14 3.93 7.17 1.88
N SER A 15 5.02 7.73 1.37
CA SER A 15 5.40 7.59 -0.04
C SER A 15 5.73 6.13 -0.35
N ALA A 16 5.38 5.64 -1.54
CA ALA A 16 5.84 4.32 -2.00
C ALA A 16 7.38 4.23 -2.11
N ARG A 17 8.07 5.39 -2.11
CA ARG A 17 9.54 5.49 -2.10
C ARG A 17 10.14 5.60 -0.70
N LEU A 18 9.32 5.59 0.35
CA LEU A 18 9.81 5.56 1.73
C LEU A 18 10.64 4.28 1.92
N ALA A 19 11.72 4.39 2.69
CA ALA A 19 12.52 3.24 3.05
C ALA A 19 11.77 2.32 4.02
N VAL A 20 12.02 1.00 3.95
CA VAL A 20 11.34 0.02 4.81
C VAL A 20 11.77 0.18 6.27
N ASP A 21 13.03 0.51 6.51
CA ASP A 21 13.57 0.81 7.84
C ASP A 21 12.90 2.05 8.45
N GLU A 22 12.78 3.13 7.69
CA GLU A 22 12.11 4.36 8.12
C GLU A 22 10.62 4.11 8.42
N LEU A 23 9.95 3.24 7.65
CA LEU A 23 8.59 2.78 7.97
C LEU A 23 8.57 2.04 9.32
N GLY A 24 9.55 1.18 9.58
CA GLY A 24 9.68 0.46 10.84
C GLY A 24 9.82 1.39 12.03
N GLU A 25 10.65 2.41 11.92
CA GLU A 25 10.86 3.42 12.96
C GLU A 25 9.54 4.13 13.35
N LEU A 26 8.68 4.44 12.36
CA LEU A 26 7.37 5.06 12.62
C LEU A 26 6.46 4.20 13.50
N PHE A 27 6.52 2.89 13.35
CA PHE A 27 5.70 1.95 14.10
C PHE A 27 6.40 1.34 15.31
N GLY A 28 7.68 1.69 15.53
CA GLY A 28 8.53 1.12 16.58
C GLY A 28 8.88 -0.35 16.33
N ARG A 29 9.02 -0.75 15.06
CA ARG A 29 9.34 -2.11 14.63
C ARG A 29 10.66 -2.13 13.86
N ARG A 30 11.39 -3.24 13.94
CA ARG A 30 12.53 -3.50 13.05
C ARG A 30 12.00 -4.10 11.76
N LEU A 31 11.77 -3.23 10.79
CA LEU A 31 11.33 -3.63 9.46
C LEU A 31 12.52 -3.49 8.52
N ASP A 32 12.91 -4.58 7.87
CA ASP A 32 14.00 -4.62 6.91
C ASP A 32 13.77 -5.81 5.98
N ASP A 33 14.20 -5.71 4.74
CA ASP A 33 14.14 -6.80 3.77
C ASP A 33 15.40 -6.79 2.89
N GLU A 34 16.01 -7.96 2.72
CA GLU A 34 17.30 -8.10 2.02
C GLU A 34 17.23 -7.82 0.51
N ASP A 35 16.05 -7.94 -0.10
CA ASP A 35 15.86 -7.80 -1.54
C ASP A 35 15.29 -6.43 -1.94
N VAL A 36 14.70 -5.69 -0.99
CA VAL A 36 13.96 -4.46 -1.28
C VAL A 36 14.13 -3.38 -0.21
N ASP A 37 14.55 -2.19 -0.66
CA ASP A 37 14.79 -1.05 0.24
C ASP A 37 13.55 -0.19 0.49
N THR A 38 12.51 -0.28 -0.36
CA THR A 38 11.38 0.67 -0.34
C THR A 38 10.05 -0.01 -0.08
N VAL A 39 9.10 0.72 0.51
CA VAL A 39 7.73 0.24 0.77
C VAL A 39 7.05 -0.25 -0.51
N GLY A 40 7.21 0.46 -1.63
CA GLY A 40 6.66 0.04 -2.92
C GLY A 40 7.31 -1.24 -3.45
N GLY A 41 8.62 -1.40 -3.27
CA GLY A 41 9.35 -2.62 -3.60
C GLY A 41 8.90 -3.80 -2.74
N LEU A 42 8.74 -3.59 -1.43
CA LEU A 42 8.20 -4.57 -0.50
C LEU A 42 6.81 -5.06 -0.90
N MET A 43 5.90 -4.14 -1.22
CA MET A 43 4.57 -4.53 -1.70
C MET A 43 4.65 -5.35 -3.00
N ALA A 44 5.53 -4.98 -3.94
CA ALA A 44 5.72 -5.74 -5.18
C ALA A 44 6.27 -7.15 -4.93
N LYS A 45 7.23 -7.29 -4.01
CA LYS A 45 7.78 -8.58 -3.57
C LYS A 45 6.69 -9.45 -2.95
N LEU A 46 5.93 -8.90 -2.01
CA LEU A 46 4.87 -9.64 -1.31
C LEU A 46 3.70 -10.04 -2.23
N LEU A 47 3.36 -9.22 -3.21
CA LEU A 47 2.31 -9.52 -4.19
C LEU A 47 2.80 -10.38 -5.37
N ASN A 48 4.12 -10.49 -5.55
CA ASN A 48 4.76 -11.10 -6.72
C ASN A 48 4.30 -10.47 -8.06
N MET A 49 3.87 -9.20 -8.03
CA MET A 49 3.40 -8.42 -9.17
C MET A 49 3.47 -6.92 -8.87
N VAL A 50 3.28 -6.08 -9.89
CA VAL A 50 3.26 -4.62 -9.70
C VAL A 50 2.04 -4.21 -8.87
N PRO A 51 2.21 -3.55 -7.70
CA PRO A 51 1.10 -3.11 -6.87
C PRO A 51 0.25 -2.07 -7.60
N ILE A 52 -1.06 -2.25 -7.54
CA ILE A 52 -2.05 -1.30 -8.04
C ILE A 52 -2.71 -0.59 -6.86
N ALA A 53 -3.36 0.55 -7.12
CA ALA A 53 -4.12 1.20 -6.06
C ALA A 53 -5.27 0.29 -5.59
N GLY A 54 -5.44 0.21 -4.27
CA GLY A 54 -6.34 -0.72 -3.62
C GLY A 54 -5.69 -2.08 -3.31
N SER A 55 -4.46 -2.36 -3.76
CA SER A 55 -3.74 -3.55 -3.32
C SER A 55 -3.47 -3.49 -1.82
N VAL A 56 -3.72 -4.59 -1.12
CA VAL A 56 -3.52 -4.73 0.32
C VAL A 56 -2.52 -5.86 0.58
N VAL A 57 -1.53 -5.62 1.43
CA VAL A 57 -0.64 -6.67 1.96
C VAL A 57 -0.51 -6.53 3.46
N ARG A 58 -0.28 -7.66 4.13
CA ARG A 58 -0.02 -7.71 5.57
C ARG A 58 1.38 -8.25 5.81
N TRP A 59 2.17 -7.54 6.60
CA TRP A 59 3.56 -7.90 6.88
C TRP A 59 3.99 -7.36 8.24
N GLU A 60 4.67 -8.18 9.04
CA GLU A 60 5.21 -7.82 10.36
C GLU A 60 4.19 -7.15 11.32
N GLY A 61 2.91 -7.55 11.23
CA GLY A 61 1.81 -6.99 12.03
C GLY A 61 1.38 -5.58 11.60
N LEU A 62 1.68 -5.20 10.37
CA LEU A 62 1.17 -4.02 9.68
C LEU A 62 0.32 -4.42 8.47
N GLU A 63 -0.66 -3.58 8.16
CA GLU A 63 -1.44 -3.65 6.93
C GLU A 63 -1.08 -2.45 6.05
N LEU A 64 -0.65 -2.73 4.81
CA LEU A 64 -0.22 -1.76 3.82
C LEU A 64 -1.25 -1.74 2.69
N VAL A 65 -1.84 -0.57 2.46
CA VAL A 65 -2.85 -0.33 1.43
C VAL A 65 -2.31 0.67 0.40
N ALA A 66 -2.17 0.23 -0.84
CA ALA A 66 -1.65 1.04 -1.92
C ALA A 66 -2.63 2.13 -2.36
N GLU A 67 -2.17 3.38 -2.49
CA GLU A 67 -2.94 4.52 -2.97
C GLU A 67 -2.39 5.05 -4.31
N ARG A 68 -3.27 5.55 -5.18
CA ARG A 68 -2.88 6.05 -6.51
C ARG A 68 -1.95 7.27 -6.41
N ALA A 69 -0.92 7.30 -7.25
CA ALA A 69 -0.21 8.54 -7.58
C ALA A 69 -1.08 9.40 -8.51
N GLN A 70 -1.21 10.69 -8.20
CA GLN A 70 -1.82 11.67 -9.11
C GLN A 70 -0.84 11.94 -10.27
N GLY A 71 -0.91 11.19 -11.38
CA GLY A 71 -0.25 11.57 -12.64
C GLY A 71 0.23 10.46 -13.58
N ARG A 72 0.62 9.27 -13.09
CA ARG A 72 0.98 8.14 -13.97
C ARG A 72 -0.06 7.04 -13.86
N ARG A 73 -0.75 6.76 -14.98
CA ARG A 73 -1.61 5.58 -15.13
C ARG A 73 -0.76 4.35 -14.74
N ASN A 74 -1.25 3.57 -13.78
CA ASN A 74 -0.66 2.30 -13.30
C ASN A 74 0.50 2.35 -12.28
N GLN A 75 0.69 3.43 -11.51
CA GLN A 75 1.63 3.39 -10.37
C GLN A 75 1.02 3.93 -9.07
N ILE A 76 1.43 3.34 -7.95
CA ILE A 76 1.08 3.78 -6.60
C ILE A 76 2.01 4.93 -6.21
N GLY A 77 1.47 5.93 -5.53
CA GLY A 77 2.23 7.11 -5.10
C GLY A 77 2.45 7.12 -3.61
N THR A 78 1.40 6.78 -2.88
CA THR A 78 1.41 6.65 -1.42
C THR A 78 0.90 5.28 -1.02
N VAL A 79 1.18 4.92 0.23
CA VAL A 79 0.72 3.70 0.89
C VAL A 79 0.17 4.12 2.24
N LEU A 80 -1.06 3.71 2.53
CA LEU A 80 -1.65 3.82 3.85
C LEU A 80 -1.18 2.63 4.68
N VAL A 81 -0.57 2.88 5.83
CA VAL A 81 -0.08 1.84 6.74
C VAL A 81 -0.81 1.94 8.06
N THR A 82 -1.30 0.80 8.52
CA THR A 82 -2.02 0.63 9.80
C THR A 82 -1.51 -0.60 10.55
N ARG A 83 -1.80 -0.70 11.85
CA ARG A 83 -1.46 -1.89 12.63
C ARG A 83 -2.54 -2.94 12.47
N THR A 84 -2.14 -4.19 12.25
CA THR A 84 -3.07 -5.32 12.14
C THR A 84 -3.71 -5.57 13.50
N GLY A 85 -4.98 -5.17 13.68
CA GLY A 85 -5.70 -5.25 14.96
C GLY A 85 -6.36 -3.93 15.39
N ASP A 86 -5.99 -2.80 14.77
CA ASP A 86 -6.74 -1.54 14.87
C ASP A 86 -7.97 -1.57 13.93
N GLU A 87 -8.83 -2.59 14.07
CA GLU A 87 -10.14 -2.64 13.41
C GLU A 87 -11.19 -1.88 14.23
N GLU A 88 -10.98 -0.58 14.46
CA GLU A 88 -12.10 0.31 14.81
C GLU A 88 -12.13 1.53 13.88
N THR A 89 -13.05 1.43 12.92
CA THR A 89 -13.75 2.53 12.23
C THR A 89 -13.01 3.23 11.08
N GLY A 90 -13.40 2.81 9.86
CA GLY A 90 -13.58 3.70 8.71
C GLY A 90 -12.68 3.43 7.51
N ASP A 91 -13.17 2.67 6.52
CA ASP A 91 -13.71 3.26 5.28
C ASP A 91 -14.26 2.17 4.35
N GLU A 92 -15.56 2.24 4.04
CA GLU A 92 -16.29 1.36 3.12
C GLU A 92 -15.98 1.62 1.63
N ARG A 93 -14.76 1.97 1.24
CA ARG A 93 -14.46 2.23 -0.19
C ARG A 93 -13.24 1.49 -0.70
N GLY A 94 -13.51 0.36 -1.35
CA GLY A 94 -12.49 -0.32 -2.15
C GLY A 94 -12.79 -1.74 -2.61
N HIS A 95 -13.96 -2.33 -2.29
CA HIS A 95 -14.40 -3.54 -3.00
C HIS A 95 -14.77 -3.17 -4.45
N SER A 96 -13.78 -3.21 -5.34
CA SER A 96 -13.97 -3.22 -6.79
C SER A 96 -12.89 -4.04 -7.48
N ALA A 97 -12.80 -5.30 -7.12
CA ALA A 97 -12.81 -6.37 -8.11
C ALA A 97 -13.83 -7.39 -7.60
N PRO A 98 -14.72 -7.98 -8.43
CA PRO A 98 -14.57 -8.26 -9.87
C PRO A 98 -15.82 -7.91 -10.71
N ARG A 99 -15.66 -7.51 -11.99
CA ARG A 99 -16.64 -7.75 -13.08
C ARG A 99 -15.88 -7.82 -14.41
N THR A 100 -15.50 -9.01 -14.85
CA THR A 100 -16.23 -9.85 -15.82
C THR A 100 -15.64 -9.64 -17.22
N ALA A 101 -15.03 -10.72 -17.73
CA ALA A 101 -14.72 -10.88 -19.13
C ALA A 101 -16.01 -10.85 -19.98
N ASP A 102 -15.82 -10.65 -21.28
CA ASP A 102 -16.79 -10.79 -22.38
C ASP A 102 -17.56 -9.50 -22.76
N ASP A 103 -17.15 -8.88 -23.86
CA ASP A 103 -18.00 -8.87 -25.06
C ASP A 103 -17.16 -8.68 -26.32
N THR A 104 -17.68 -9.27 -27.40
CA THR A 104 -17.10 -9.60 -28.70
C THR A 104 -17.14 -8.42 -29.69
N GLU A 105 -16.61 -8.66 -30.89
CA GLU A 105 -17.00 -8.06 -32.19
C GLU A 105 -16.19 -6.82 -32.65
N GLU A 106 -15.24 -7.00 -33.59
CA GLU A 106 -15.42 -7.00 -35.07
C GLU A 106 -15.72 -5.59 -35.62
N LYS A 107 -14.78 -5.04 -36.39
CA LYS A 107 -14.95 -4.69 -37.82
C LYS A 107 -13.65 -4.26 -38.47
#